data_AF-A0A536E066-F1
#
_entry.id   AF-A0A536E066-F1
#
_cell.length_a   1.000
_cell.length_b   1.000
_cell.length_c   1.000
_cell.angle_alpha   90.00
_cell.angle_beta   90.00
_cell.angle_gamma   90.00
#
_symmetry.space_group_name_H-M   'P 1'
#
loop_
_entity.id
_entity.type
_entity.pdbx_description
1 polymer ?
#
loop_
_entity_poly.entity_id
_entity_poly.type
_entity_poly.pdbx_seq_one_letter_code
_entity_poly.pdbx_strand_id
1 'polypeptide(L)'
;MKLGQELISADAIQRRVREIAQEISRDYQGIERALILLSVLKGSVSSYGAGTQSSGHVQLLKDLTMDVAGRDVLMVEDIIDTGLTTSFLFDHVQRHGPKSLKLCVLLNKEERRITPVPITYKGFDIPNHFVVGYGLDYDELYRNLTAVHILEP
;
A
#
# COMPACT_ATOMS: atom_id res chain seq x y z
N MET A 1 22.50 1.20 10.36
CA MET A 1 21.06 1.33 10.61
C MET A 1 20.71 0.81 12.00
N LYS A 2 20.05 1.63 12.83
CA LYS A 2 19.52 1.25 14.15
C LYS A 2 18.02 1.50 14.21
N LEU A 3 17.29 0.66 14.94
CA LEU A 3 15.87 0.89 15.21
C LEU A 3 15.74 2.14 16.09
N GLY A 4 15.12 3.19 15.53
CA GLY A 4 14.87 4.44 16.21
C GLY A 4 13.50 4.45 16.91
N GLN A 5 12.99 5.65 17.17
CA GLN A 5 11.74 5.85 17.89
C GLN A 5 10.53 5.23 17.17
N GLU A 6 9.53 4.84 17.97
CA GLU A 6 8.20 4.50 17.48
C GLU A 6 7.55 5.72 16.83
N LEU A 7 7.11 5.58 15.59
CA LEU A 7 6.37 6.61 14.86
C LEU A 7 4.87 6.41 15.03
N ILE A 8 4.39 5.16 14.96
CA ILE A 8 2.98 4.82 15.09
C ILE A 8 2.86 3.53 15.92
N SER A 9 2.19 3.64 17.06
CA SER A 9 1.98 2.51 17.96
C SER A 9 1.07 1.43 17.37
N ALA A 10 1.22 0.19 17.85
CA ALA A 10 0.34 -0.90 17.47
C ALA A 10 -1.14 -0.57 17.73
N ASP A 11 -1.46 0.03 18.88
CA ASP A 11 -2.82 0.42 19.23
C ASP A 11 -3.40 1.49 18.31
N ALA A 12 -2.58 2.46 17.89
CA ALA A 12 -2.99 3.47 16.92
C ALA A 12 -3.32 2.83 15.56
N ILE A 13 -2.47 1.90 15.10
CA ILE A 13 -2.70 1.15 13.86
C ILE A 13 -4.00 0.34 13.97
N GLN A 14 -4.19 -0.46 15.02
CA GLN A 14 -5.39 -1.29 15.20
C GLN A 14 -6.68 -0.46 15.31
N ARG A 15 -6.60 0.73 15.91
CA ARG A 15 -7.73 1.67 15.95
C ARG A 15 -8.07 2.18 14.55
N ARG A 16 -7.06 2.67 13.81
CA ARG A 16 -7.27 3.24 12.48
C ARG A 16 -7.72 2.19 11.46
N VAL A 17 -7.18 0.97 11.53
CA VAL A 17 -7.61 -0.17 10.72
C VAL A 17 -9.09 -0.47 10.96
N ARG A 18 -9.57 -0.45 12.21
CA ARG A 18 -10.99 -0.66 12.52
C ARG A 18 -11.88 0.44 11.94
N GLU A 19 -11.46 1.71 12.02
CA GLU A 19 -12.19 2.83 11.43
C GLU A 19 -12.32 2.68 9.90
N ILE A 20 -11.19 2.43 9.22
CA ILE A 20 -11.18 2.21 7.77
C ILE A 20 -12.00 0.98 7.39
N ALA A 21 -11.93 -0.10 8.16
CA ALA A 21 -12.74 -1.29 7.93
C ALA A 21 -14.25 -1.00 8.02
N GLN A 22 -14.67 -0.13 8.94
CA GLN A 22 -16.06 0.32 9.03
C GLN A 22 -16.46 1.19 7.84
N GLU A 23 -15.58 2.07 7.35
CA GLU A 23 -15.79 2.86 6.13
C GLU A 23 -15.95 1.95 4.91
N ILE A 24 -15.02 1.01 4.69
CA ILE A 24 -15.08 0.02 3.61
C ILE A 24 -16.36 -0.82 3.70
N SER A 25 -16.70 -1.31 4.89
CA SER A 25 -17.91 -2.14 5.09
C SER A 25 -19.18 -1.40 4.73
N ARG A 26 -19.24 -0.09 5.00
CA ARG A 26 -20.37 0.78 4.64
C ARG A 26 -20.43 1.02 3.14
N ASP A 27 -19.30 1.36 2.53
CA ASP A 27 -19.21 1.67 1.10
C ASP A 27 -19.54 0.48 0.20
N TYR A 28 -19.22 -0.73 0.68
CA TYR A 28 -19.47 -1.98 -0.02
C TYR A 28 -20.65 -2.76 0.55
N GLN A 29 -21.52 -2.11 1.34
CA GLN A 29 -22.74 -2.74 1.83
C GLN A 29 -23.67 -3.09 0.66
N GLY A 30 -24.10 -4.35 0.59
CA GLY A 30 -25.07 -4.80 -0.42
C GLY A 30 -24.49 -5.09 -1.80
N ILE A 31 -23.16 -5.16 -1.96
CA ILE A 31 -22.58 -5.67 -3.21
C ILE A 31 -23.01 -7.11 -3.48
N GLU A 32 -23.30 -7.42 -4.75
CA GLU A 32 -23.82 -8.71 -5.18
C GLU A 32 -22.77 -9.83 -5.14
N ARG A 33 -21.49 -9.48 -5.26
CA ARG A 33 -20.36 -10.41 -5.27
C ARG A 33 -19.35 -9.98 -4.21
N ALA A 34 -18.59 -10.92 -3.66
CA ALA A 34 -17.54 -10.62 -2.69
C ALA A 34 -16.53 -9.58 -3.25
N LEU A 35 -16.16 -8.63 -2.39
CA LEU A 35 -15.09 -7.65 -2.64
C LEU A 35 -13.75 -8.38 -2.80
N ILE A 36 -13.03 -8.08 -3.87
CA ILE A 36 -11.67 -8.59 -4.07
C ILE A 36 -10.68 -7.66 -3.39
N LEU A 37 -9.94 -8.16 -2.40
CA LEU A 37 -8.78 -7.46 -1.85
C LEU A 37 -7.53 -7.85 -2.65
N LEU A 38 -6.98 -6.90 -3.39
CA LEU A 38 -5.74 -7.08 -4.12
C LEU A 38 -4.59 -6.49 -3.30
N SER A 39 -3.93 -7.33 -2.51
CA SER A 39 -2.74 -6.93 -1.73
C SER A 39 -1.49 -6.98 -2.60
N VAL A 40 -0.74 -5.88 -2.65
CA VAL A 40 0.53 -5.82 -3.38
C VAL A 40 1.61 -6.47 -2.53
N LEU A 41 2.11 -7.65 -2.94
CA LEU A 41 3.19 -8.32 -2.21
C LEU A 41 4.54 -7.71 -2.61
N LYS A 42 5.44 -7.59 -1.63
CA LYS A 42 6.83 -7.22 -1.90
C LYS A 42 7.49 -8.25 -2.82
N GLY A 43 8.19 -7.79 -3.85
CA GLY A 43 8.81 -8.63 -4.87
C GLY A 43 7.90 -9.03 -6.05
N SER A 44 6.61 -8.68 -6.04
CA SER A 44 5.73 -8.86 -7.23
C SER A 44 6.01 -7.86 -8.34
N VAL A 45 6.70 -6.78 -7.97
CA VAL A 45 7.05 -5.67 -8.84
C VAL A 45 8.51 -5.31 -8.58
N SER A 46 9.32 -5.31 -9.63
CA SER A 46 10.69 -4.80 -9.56
C SER A 46 10.76 -3.37 -10.10
N SER A 47 11.34 -2.47 -9.30
CA SER A 47 11.86 -1.21 -9.82
C SER A 47 13.28 -1.44 -10.28
N TYR A 48 13.60 -1.17 -11.54
CA TYR A 48 15.00 -1.16 -11.97
C TYR A 48 15.75 -0.06 -11.19
N GLY A 49 17.00 -0.31 -10.79
CA GLY A 49 17.84 0.65 -10.06
C GLY A 49 18.33 0.12 -8.72
N ALA A 50 19.65 0.07 -8.53
CA ALA A 50 20.25 -0.22 -7.24
C ALA A 50 20.13 1.01 -6.33
N GLY A 51 19.33 0.91 -5.25
CA GLY A 51 19.19 1.96 -4.24
C GLY A 51 17.74 2.38 -3.96
N THR A 52 17.56 3.36 -3.07
CA THR A 52 16.26 3.88 -2.58
C THR A 52 15.53 4.82 -3.57
N GLN A 53 15.93 4.83 -4.84
CA GLN A 53 15.33 5.63 -5.91
C GLN A 53 14.75 4.72 -6.99
N SER A 54 13.47 4.88 -7.29
CA SER A 54 12.80 4.20 -8.39
C SER A 54 13.27 4.78 -9.74
N SER A 55 13.78 3.96 -10.66
CA SER A 55 14.15 4.38 -12.03
C SER A 55 12.98 4.80 -12.94
N GLY A 56 11.76 4.83 -12.42
CA GLY A 56 10.55 5.04 -13.22
C GLY A 56 10.11 3.83 -14.06
N HIS A 57 10.97 2.83 -14.25
CA HIS A 57 10.62 1.58 -14.93
C HIS A 57 10.17 0.52 -13.92
N VAL A 58 8.86 0.24 -13.95
CA VAL A 58 8.18 -0.73 -13.10
C VAL A 58 7.92 -2.00 -13.94
N GLN A 59 8.48 -3.14 -13.55
CA GLN A 59 8.22 -4.43 -14.19
C GLN A 59 7.35 -5.30 -13.30
N LEU A 60 6.24 -5.77 -13.85
CA LEU A 60 5.36 -6.74 -13.20
C LEU A 60 5.99 -8.14 -13.31
N LEU A 61 6.34 -8.72 -12.17
CA LEU A 61 6.92 -10.07 -12.10
C LEU A 61 5.83 -11.13 -11.89
N LYS A 62 4.74 -10.76 -11.22
CA LYS A 62 3.58 -11.62 -11.01
C LYS A 62 2.31 -10.85 -11.31
N ASP A 63 1.59 -11.34 -12.33
CA ASP A 63 0.33 -10.76 -12.78
C ASP A 63 -0.86 -11.28 -11.95
N LEU A 64 -2.02 -10.66 -12.14
CA LEU A 64 -3.30 -11.08 -11.62
C LEU A 64 -3.59 -12.53 -12.03
N THR A 65 -3.74 -13.40 -11.03
CA THR A 65 -4.13 -14.80 -11.25
C THR A 65 -5.65 -15.00 -11.22
N MET A 66 -6.40 -13.96 -10.86
CA MET A 66 -7.86 -13.97 -10.76
C MET A 66 -8.48 -12.96 -11.72
N ASP A 67 -9.63 -13.30 -12.30
CA ASP A 67 -10.39 -12.36 -13.12
C ASP A 67 -11.07 -11.30 -12.26
N VAL A 68 -10.74 -10.04 -12.55
CA VAL A 68 -11.26 -8.85 -11.89
C VAL A 68 -12.35 -8.15 -12.73
N ALA A 69 -12.61 -8.61 -13.95
CA ALA A 69 -13.58 -7.97 -14.84
C ALA A 69 -14.99 -7.95 -14.22
N GLY A 70 -15.61 -6.77 -14.20
CA GLY A 70 -16.93 -6.57 -13.59
C GLY A 70 -16.98 -6.83 -12.08
N ARG A 71 -15.84 -6.87 -11.38
CA ARG A 71 -15.76 -7.06 -9.93
C ARG A 71 -15.49 -5.76 -9.20
N ASP A 72 -15.97 -5.68 -7.96
CA ASP A 72 -15.54 -4.66 -7.02
C ASP A 72 -14.17 -5.05 -6.45
N VAL A 73 -13.17 -4.19 -6.65
CA VAL A 73 -11.77 -4.42 -6.28
C VAL A 73 -11.27 -3.30 -5.37
N LEU A 74 -10.63 -3.69 -4.28
CA LEU A 74 -9.90 -2.81 -3.39
C LEU A 74 -8.42 -3.20 -3.41
N MET A 75 -7.59 -2.33 -3.97
CA MET A 75 -6.14 -2.45 -3.85
C MET A 75 -5.70 -2.05 -2.44
N VAL A 76 -4.81 -2.84 -1.84
CA VAL A 76 -4.29 -2.62 -0.49
C VAL A 76 -2.77 -2.52 -0.53
N GLU A 77 -2.24 -1.37 -0.11
CA GLU A 77 -0.81 -1.03 -0.04
C GLU A 77 -0.39 -0.78 1.42
N ASP A 78 0.85 -1.17 1.75
CA ASP A 78 1.44 -0.89 3.05
C ASP A 78 1.93 0.56 3.14
N ILE A 79 2.66 1.03 2.14
CA ILE A 79 3.18 2.39 2.06
C ILE A 79 3.17 2.90 0.62
N ILE A 80 2.71 4.13 0.44
CA ILE A 80 2.90 4.84 -0.82
C ILE A 80 3.90 5.98 -0.60
N ASP A 81 4.99 5.88 -1.35
CA ASP A 81 6.06 6.87 -1.41
C ASP A 81 5.90 7.76 -2.66
N THR A 82 6.76 7.62 -3.68
CA THR A 82 6.67 8.41 -4.92
C THR A 82 5.36 8.25 -5.68
N GLY A 83 4.72 7.08 -5.56
CA GLY A 83 3.47 6.72 -6.23
C GLY A 83 3.63 6.04 -7.57
N LEU A 84 4.84 5.91 -8.11
CA LEU A 84 5.07 5.33 -9.43
C LEU A 84 4.56 3.89 -9.53
N THR A 85 4.95 3.03 -8.58
CA THR A 85 4.52 1.63 -8.52
C THR A 85 3.01 1.52 -8.39
N THR A 86 2.43 2.23 -7.42
CA THR A 86 1.00 2.17 -7.16
C THR A 86 0.18 2.71 -8.33
N SER A 87 0.60 3.80 -8.97
CA SER A 87 -0.04 4.33 -10.19
C SER A 87 0.00 3.31 -11.33
N PHE A 88 1.17 2.71 -11.58
CA PHE A 88 1.33 1.69 -12.61
C PHE A 88 0.41 0.48 -12.37
N LEU A 89 0.37 -0.02 -11.13
CA LEU A 89 -0.48 -1.16 -10.76
C LEU A 89 -1.96 -0.80 -10.83
N PHE A 90 -2.34 0.40 -10.38
CA PHE A 90 -3.71 0.87 -10.44
C PHE A 90 -4.21 0.94 -11.89
N ASP A 91 -3.42 1.54 -12.79
CA ASP A 91 -3.73 1.61 -14.22
C ASP A 91 -3.74 0.23 -14.88
N HIS A 92 -2.87 -0.68 -14.43
CA HIS A 92 -2.87 -2.06 -14.89
C HIS A 92 -4.17 -2.77 -14.51
N VAL A 93 -4.59 -2.76 -13.24
CA VAL A 93 -5.84 -3.37 -12.79
C VAL A 93 -7.06 -2.72 -13.45
N GLN A 94 -7.06 -1.39 -13.60
CA GLN A 94 -8.14 -0.65 -14.25
C GLN A 94 -8.38 -1.12 -15.70
N ARG A 95 -7.32 -1.48 -16.44
CA ARG A 95 -7.42 -1.98 -17.82
C ARG A 95 -8.07 -3.37 -17.93
N HIS A 96 -8.12 -4.14 -16.83
CA HIS A 96 -8.86 -5.40 -16.78
C HIS A 96 -10.37 -5.22 -16.54
N GLY A 97 -10.85 -3.98 -16.52
CA GLY A 97 -12.28 -3.65 -16.50
C GLY A 97 -13.03 -4.06 -15.23
N PRO A 98 -12.52 -3.76 -14.01
CA PRO A 98 -13.29 -3.95 -12.79
C PRO A 98 -14.55 -3.08 -12.79
N LYS A 99 -15.58 -3.51 -12.07
CA LYS A 99 -16.80 -2.72 -11.84
C LYS A 99 -16.49 -1.47 -11.01
N SER A 100 -15.63 -1.63 -9.99
CA SER A 100 -15.07 -0.52 -9.23
C SER A 100 -13.63 -0.84 -8.83
N LEU A 101 -12.78 0.18 -8.80
CA LEU A 101 -11.41 0.08 -8.31
C LEU A 101 -11.15 1.21 -7.31
N LYS A 102 -10.88 0.86 -6.06
CA LYS A 102 -10.49 1.79 -4.99
C LYS A 102 -9.12 1.40 -4.43
N LEU A 103 -8.47 2.34 -3.76
CA LEU A 103 -7.17 2.15 -3.14
C LEU A 103 -7.22 2.44 -1.64
N CYS A 104 -6.74 1.49 -0.84
CA CYS A 104 -6.48 1.62 0.58
C CYS A 104 -4.97 1.57 0.84
N VAL A 105 -4.45 2.53 1.58
CA VAL A 105 -3.04 2.55 2.01
C VAL A 105 -2.93 2.72 3.51
N LEU A 106 -2.01 2.00 4.15
CA LEU A 106 -1.71 2.24 5.56
C LEU A 106 -0.89 3.52 5.77
N LEU A 107 0.25 3.69 5.09
CA LEU A 107 1.13 4.86 5.23
C LEU A 107 1.25 5.66 3.93
N ASN A 108 1.08 6.99 4.01
CA ASN A 108 1.18 7.89 2.88
C ASN A 108 2.28 8.93 3.11
N LYS A 109 3.28 9.00 2.21
CA LYS A 109 4.31 10.05 2.20
C LYS A 109 4.01 11.09 1.14
N GLU A 110 3.03 11.95 1.41
CA GLU A 110 2.53 12.92 0.44
C GLU A 110 3.63 13.84 -0.11
N GLU A 111 4.58 14.27 0.73
CA GLU A 111 5.68 15.15 0.30
C GLU A 111 6.65 14.54 -0.71
N ARG A 112 6.61 13.21 -0.91
CA ARG A 112 7.42 12.51 -1.90
C ARG A 112 6.69 12.21 -3.21
N ARG A 113 5.39 12.55 -3.29
CA ARG A 113 4.53 12.30 -4.44
C ARG A 113 5.11 12.95 -5.70
N ILE A 114 5.30 12.16 -6.75
CA ILE A 114 5.70 12.68 -8.09
C ILE A 114 4.69 12.35 -9.19
N THR A 115 3.71 11.49 -8.89
CA THR A 115 2.59 11.16 -9.77
C THR A 115 1.31 11.09 -8.94
N PRO A 116 0.15 11.54 -9.43
CA PRO A 116 -1.10 11.43 -8.69
C PRO A 116 -1.46 9.96 -8.41
N VAL A 117 -2.03 9.70 -7.23
CA VAL A 117 -2.53 8.38 -6.85
C VAL A 117 -3.91 8.53 -6.21
N PRO A 118 -4.96 7.86 -6.70
CA PRO A 118 -6.34 8.04 -6.24
C PRO A 118 -6.62 7.27 -4.93
N ILE A 119 -6.00 7.70 -3.84
CA ILE A 119 -6.18 7.10 -2.51
C ILE A 119 -7.62 7.32 -2.03
N THR A 120 -8.37 6.25 -1.80
CA THR A 120 -9.74 6.31 -1.28
C THR A 120 -9.78 6.15 0.24
N TYR A 121 -9.01 5.19 0.77
CA TYR A 121 -8.90 4.97 2.21
C TYR A 121 -7.44 5.14 2.63
N LYS A 122 -7.21 5.98 3.64
CA LYS A 122 -5.86 6.34 4.10
C LYS A 122 -5.72 6.11 5.59
N GLY A 123 -4.70 5.35 6.00
CA GLY A 123 -4.30 5.18 7.38
C GLY A 123 -3.72 6.45 7.96
N PHE A 124 -2.45 6.73 7.64
CA PHE A 124 -1.67 7.82 8.22
C PHE A 124 -0.86 8.55 7.16
N ASP A 125 -0.85 9.88 7.21
CA ASP A 125 0.20 10.67 6.57
C ASP A 125 1.44 10.64 7.48
N ILE A 126 2.61 10.35 6.90
CA ILE A 126 3.88 10.32 7.63
C ILE A 126 4.91 11.21 6.93
N PRO A 127 5.85 11.81 7.69
CA PRO A 127 6.98 12.53 7.11
C PRO A 127 7.92 11.59 6.34
N ASN A 128 8.84 12.16 5.57
CA ASN A 128 9.88 11.43 4.86
C ASN A 128 10.97 10.91 5.82
N HIS A 129 10.63 9.84 6.52
CA HIS A 129 11.57 9.00 7.26
C HIS A 129 11.61 7.60 6.64
N PHE A 130 12.76 6.94 6.73
CA PHE A 130 12.80 5.50 6.47
C PHE A 130 12.11 4.79 7.64
N VAL A 131 11.11 3.96 7.34
CA VAL A 131 10.28 3.31 8.36
C VAL A 131 10.26 1.80 8.17
N VAL A 132 10.23 1.08 9.30
CA VAL A 132 10.17 -0.39 9.36
C VAL A 132 9.10 -0.83 10.36
N GLY A 133 8.74 -2.11 10.34
CA GLY A 133 7.70 -2.66 11.21
C GLY A 133 6.33 -2.74 10.56
N TYR A 134 5.46 -3.57 11.13
CA TYR A 134 4.12 -3.85 10.63
C TYR A 134 4.11 -4.26 9.14
N GLY A 135 5.02 -5.17 8.77
CA GLY A 135 5.25 -5.63 7.40
C GLY A 135 6.31 -4.85 6.62
N LEU A 136 6.65 -3.61 7.03
CA LEU A 136 7.74 -2.81 6.47
C LEU A 136 9.10 -3.37 6.91
N ASP A 137 10.09 -3.30 6.02
CA ASP A 137 11.38 -3.97 6.22
C ASP A 137 12.58 -3.12 5.86
N TYR A 138 13.71 -3.55 6.39
CA TYR A 138 15.04 -3.19 5.94
C TYR A 138 15.86 -4.47 5.87
N ASP A 139 16.31 -4.84 4.67
CA ASP A 139 17.07 -6.08 4.43
C ASP A 139 16.34 -7.33 4.98
N GLU A 140 15.04 -7.42 4.70
CA GLU A 140 14.13 -8.48 5.18
C GLU A 140 13.91 -8.55 6.71
N LEU A 141 14.52 -7.65 7.48
CA LEU A 141 14.35 -7.58 8.94
C LEU A 141 13.19 -6.66 9.34
N TYR A 142 12.81 -6.74 10.62
CA TYR A 142 11.85 -5.85 11.31
C TYR A 142 10.37 -5.98 10.91
N ARG A 143 10.01 -6.77 9.88
CA ARG A 143 8.62 -6.97 9.43
C ARG A 143 7.64 -7.35 10.56
N ASN A 144 8.13 -8.10 11.53
CA ASN A 144 7.35 -8.68 12.63
C ASN A 144 7.09 -7.71 13.79
N LEU A 145 7.63 -6.49 13.76
CA LEU A 145 7.29 -5.48 14.76
C LEU A 145 5.80 -5.12 14.64
N THR A 146 5.12 -4.96 15.77
CA THR A 146 3.69 -4.64 15.81
C THR A 146 3.38 -3.16 15.61
N ALA A 147 4.41 -2.32 15.70
CA ALA A 147 4.36 -0.87 15.52
C ALA A 147 5.25 -0.45 14.32
N VAL A 148 5.08 0.79 13.86
CA VAL A 148 5.93 1.39 12.84
C VAL A 148 7.00 2.24 13.52
N HIS A 149 8.26 2.01 13.18
CA HIS A 149 9.43 2.69 13.74
C HIS A 149 10.21 3.41 12.66
N ILE A 150 10.87 4.52 13.04
CA ILE A 150 11.88 5.16 12.20
C ILE A 150 13.17 4.34 12.27
N LEU A 151 13.83 4.15 11.13
CA LEU A 151 15.16 3.57 11.06
C LEU A 151 16.20 4.69 10.94
N GLU A 152 17.11 4.76 11.89
CA GLU A 152 18.19 5.74 11.93
C GLU A 152 19.45 5.20 11.22
N PRO A 153 20.26 6.04 10.56
CA PRO A 153 21.53 5.67 9.94
C PRO A 153 22.49 4.89 10.85
#